data_AF-A0A381XPY3-F1
#
_entry.id   AF-A0A381XPY3-F1
#
_cell.length_a   1.000
_cell.length_b   1.000
_cell.length_c   1.000
_cell.angle_alpha   90.00
_cell.angle_beta   90.00
_cell.angle_gamma   90.00
#
_symmetry.space_group_name_H-M   'P 1'
#
loop_
_entity.id
_entity.type
_entity.pdbx_description
1 polymer ?
#
loop_
_entity_poly.entity_id
_entity_poly.type
_entity_poly.pdbx_seq_one_letter_code
_entity_poly.pdbx_strand_id
1 'polypeptide(L)'
;MIFRKPVFWITATLLFIGGLFYSVQVFPKAFAILNVDLKMDREAAFSQSSTLAEKNNWGPDNYNQVASFSHDTRTQNFVELDAGGVEKVSSLMQDGLYHFYTWTVRHYREHEPNETRISFTPAGDFYGFKETLAETEKGAALGAGEARVIAENFVQNETSIQLSEFEAIETSEEVMPSERIDHTFVYQRTKEQIGDGFFRLKLVVSGDKVTELK
;
A
#
# COMPACT_ATOMS: atom_id res chain seq x y z
N MET A 1 -59.59 1.75 19.96
CA MET A 1 -60.08 0.43 19.46
C MET A 1 -59.39 -0.04 18.16
N ILE A 2 -58.25 0.54 17.77
CA ILE A 2 -57.51 0.18 16.53
C ILE A 2 -56.72 -1.13 16.71
N PHE A 3 -56.07 -1.31 17.86
CA PHE A 3 -55.23 -2.48 18.19
C PHE A 3 -55.99 -3.81 18.37
N ARG A 4 -57.33 -3.81 18.35
CA ARG A 4 -58.14 -5.03 18.45
C ARG A 4 -58.57 -5.59 17.09
N LYS A 5 -58.34 -4.85 15.99
CA LYS A 5 -58.73 -5.28 14.65
C LYS A 5 -57.60 -6.13 14.02
N PRO A 6 -57.88 -7.33 13.50
CA PRO A 6 -56.86 -8.19 12.90
C PRO A 6 -56.16 -7.54 11.70
N VAL A 7 -56.87 -6.69 10.95
CA VAL A 7 -56.33 -5.93 9.80
C VAL A 7 -55.15 -5.03 10.20
N PHE A 8 -55.19 -4.42 11.39
CA PHE A 8 -54.08 -3.59 11.88
C PHE A 8 -52.81 -4.41 12.05
N TRP A 9 -52.90 -5.58 12.71
CA TRP A 9 -51.77 -6.47 12.93
C TRP A 9 -51.25 -7.08 11.64
N ILE A 10 -52.12 -7.47 10.70
CA ILE A 10 -51.71 -7.97 9.38
C ILE A 10 -50.91 -6.90 8.64
N THR A 11 -51.38 -5.65 8.62
CA THR A 11 -50.68 -4.53 7.96
C THR A 11 -49.35 -4.23 8.63
N ALA A 12 -49.31 -4.20 9.97
CA ALA A 12 -48.09 -3.98 10.73
C ALA A 12 -47.05 -5.09 10.47
N THR A 13 -47.48 -6.36 10.42
CA THR A 13 -46.60 -7.49 10.09
C THR A 13 -46.09 -7.40 8.65
N LEU A 14 -46.93 -7.03 7.69
CA LEU A 14 -46.49 -6.84 6.29
C LEU A 14 -45.47 -5.70 6.17
N LEU A 15 -45.70 -4.57 6.85
CA LEU A 15 -44.73 -3.46 6.90
C LEU A 15 -43.43 -3.87 7.59
N PHE A 16 -43.51 -4.66 8.66
CA PHE A 16 -42.33 -5.18 9.34
C PHE A 16 -41.52 -6.12 8.44
N ILE A 17 -42.17 -7.06 7.76
CA ILE A 17 -41.51 -7.98 6.81
C ILE A 17 -40.91 -7.20 5.64
N GLY A 18 -41.65 -6.23 5.09
CA GLY A 18 -41.16 -5.37 4.01
C GLY A 18 -39.95 -4.53 4.43
N GLY A 19 -39.99 -3.95 5.64
CA GLY A 19 -38.87 -3.21 6.21
C GLY A 19 -37.66 -4.11 6.50
N LEU A 20 -37.87 -5.32 7.01
CA LEU A 20 -36.82 -6.30 7.23
C LEU A 20 -36.16 -6.73 5.90
N PHE A 21 -36.97 -7.03 4.88
CA PHE A 21 -36.49 -7.39 3.55
C PHE A 21 -35.68 -6.26 2.92
N TYR A 22 -36.19 -5.03 2.97
CA TYR A 22 -35.47 -3.84 2.47
C TYR A 22 -34.17 -3.61 3.24
N SER A 23 -34.20 -3.73 4.57
CA SER A 23 -33.01 -3.60 5.42
C SER A 23 -31.96 -4.64 5.03
N VAL A 24 -32.32 -5.92 4.89
CA VAL A 24 -31.38 -6.97 4.46
C VAL A 24 -30.77 -6.69 3.08
N GLN A 25 -31.53 -6.08 2.15
CA GLN A 25 -31.00 -5.73 0.83
C GLN A 25 -30.09 -4.49 0.83
N VAL A 26 -30.39 -3.50 1.67
CA VAL A 26 -29.66 -2.22 1.69
C VAL A 26 -28.53 -2.23 2.71
N PHE A 27 -28.59 -3.04 3.76
CA PHE A 27 -27.58 -3.12 4.80
C PHE A 27 -26.18 -3.41 4.24
N PRO A 28 -25.96 -4.35 3.30
CA PRO A 28 -24.64 -4.55 2.68
C PRO A 28 -24.16 -3.35 1.84
N LYS A 29 -25.08 -2.52 1.32
CA LYS A 29 -24.75 -1.33 0.52
C LYS A 29 -24.43 -0.12 1.39
N ALA A 30 -25.17 0.05 2.50
CA ALA A 30 -24.99 1.13 3.46
C ALA A 30 -23.81 0.88 4.42
N PHE A 31 -23.55 -0.40 4.70
CA PHE A 31 -22.41 -0.88 5.46
C PHE A 31 -21.64 -1.86 4.59
N ALA A 32 -21.03 -1.36 3.52
CA ALA A 32 -19.91 -2.06 2.91
C ALA A 32 -18.74 -2.02 3.91
N ILE A 33 -18.86 -2.81 4.96
CA ILE A 33 -17.74 -3.12 5.83
C ILE A 33 -16.80 -3.89 4.93
N LEU A 34 -15.78 -3.19 4.43
CA LEU A 34 -14.72 -3.81 3.67
C LEU A 34 -14.08 -4.84 4.60
N ASN A 35 -14.45 -6.10 4.43
CA ASN A 35 -13.88 -7.21 5.19
C ASN A 35 -12.44 -7.37 4.72
N VAL A 36 -11.53 -6.68 5.38
CA VAL A 36 -10.10 -6.91 5.22
C VAL A 36 -9.79 -8.24 5.87
N ASP A 37 -9.41 -9.23 5.06
CA ASP A 37 -8.91 -10.51 5.55
C ASP A 37 -7.48 -10.31 6.10
N LEU A 38 -7.41 -9.98 7.39
CA LEU A 38 -6.15 -9.75 8.10
C LEU A 38 -5.55 -11.11 8.50
N LYS A 39 -4.64 -11.63 7.67
CA LYS A 39 -3.92 -12.89 7.93
C LYS A 39 -2.60 -12.69 8.65
N MET A 40 -1.89 -11.61 8.33
CA MET A 40 -0.64 -11.27 8.98
C MET A 40 -0.91 -10.62 10.33
N ASP A 41 -0.23 -11.10 11.37
CA ASP A 41 -0.17 -10.47 12.68
C ASP A 41 1.15 -9.70 12.88
N ARG A 42 1.28 -9.04 14.04
CA ARG A 42 2.43 -8.20 14.36
C ARG A 42 3.74 -9.00 14.42
N GLU A 43 3.68 -10.19 15.01
CA GLU A 43 4.83 -11.07 15.20
C GLU A 43 5.34 -11.60 13.85
N ALA A 44 4.44 -11.97 12.93
CA ALA A 44 4.77 -12.30 11.55
C ALA A 44 5.37 -11.10 10.81
N ALA A 45 4.80 -9.89 10.97
CA ALA A 45 5.33 -8.67 10.38
C ALA A 45 6.77 -8.40 10.83
N PHE A 46 7.05 -8.53 12.14
CA PHE A 46 8.40 -8.44 12.67
C PHE A 46 9.34 -9.48 12.06
N SER A 47 8.99 -10.76 12.13
CA SER A 47 9.84 -11.83 11.62
C SER A 47 10.17 -11.66 10.13
N GLN A 48 9.18 -11.36 9.30
CA GLN A 48 9.39 -11.19 7.86
C GLN A 48 10.18 -9.92 7.54
N SER A 49 9.93 -8.83 8.26
CA SER A 49 10.69 -7.59 8.09
C SER A 49 12.18 -7.80 8.40
N SER A 50 12.50 -8.53 9.48
CA SER A 50 13.87 -8.84 9.86
C SER A 50 14.57 -9.68 8.79
N THR A 51 13.89 -10.72 8.27
CA THR A 51 14.46 -11.54 7.19
C THR A 51 14.74 -10.74 5.92
N LEU A 52 13.82 -9.85 5.52
CA LEU A 52 14.02 -8.99 4.35
C LEU A 52 15.14 -7.97 4.56
N ALA A 53 15.21 -7.37 5.75
CA ALA A 53 16.26 -6.42 6.11
C ALA A 53 17.64 -7.09 6.12
N GLU A 54 17.77 -8.29 6.70
CA GLU A 54 19.02 -9.05 6.71
C GLU A 54 19.44 -9.48 5.31
N LYS A 55 18.50 -9.98 4.49
CA LYS A 55 18.77 -10.41 3.11
C LYS A 55 19.31 -9.26 2.24
N ASN A 56 18.71 -8.07 2.38
CA ASN A 56 19.00 -6.92 1.52
C ASN A 56 19.94 -5.88 2.17
N ASN A 57 20.41 -6.17 3.39
CA ASN A 57 21.21 -5.26 4.20
C ASN A 57 20.53 -3.89 4.38
N TRP A 58 19.24 -3.87 4.73
CA TRP A 58 18.47 -2.64 4.96
C TRP A 58 18.47 -2.22 6.41
N GLY A 59 18.59 -0.92 6.65
CA GLY A 59 18.46 -0.32 7.98
C GLY A 59 19.74 -0.41 8.80
N PRO A 60 19.71 0.11 10.03
CA PRO A 60 20.87 0.11 10.92
C PRO A 60 21.09 -1.23 11.60
N ASP A 61 22.34 -1.54 11.95
CA ASP A 61 22.66 -2.68 12.81
C ASP A 61 22.09 -2.48 14.24
N ASN A 62 21.69 -3.59 14.89
CA ASN A 62 21.12 -3.59 16.25
C ASN A 62 19.91 -2.63 16.40
N TYR A 63 19.02 -2.64 15.41
CA TYR A 63 17.83 -1.80 15.39
C TYR A 63 16.80 -2.17 16.46
N ASN A 64 15.99 -1.19 16.86
CA ASN A 64 14.68 -1.37 17.46
C ASN A 64 13.61 -1.46 16.36
N GLN A 65 12.51 -2.16 16.63
CA GLN A 65 11.43 -2.32 15.67
C GLN A 65 10.06 -1.90 16.19
N VAL A 66 9.26 -1.27 15.33
CA VAL A 66 7.88 -0.84 15.60
C VAL A 66 6.99 -1.23 14.43
N ALA A 67 5.87 -1.89 14.71
CA ALA A 67 4.86 -2.24 13.72
C ALA A 67 3.65 -1.34 13.86
N SER A 68 3.05 -0.98 12.73
CA SER A 68 1.77 -0.27 12.66
C SER A 68 0.92 -0.86 11.55
N PHE A 69 -0.40 -0.88 11.76
CA PHE A 69 -1.38 -1.22 10.74
C PHE A 69 -2.16 0.05 10.42
N SER A 70 -2.09 0.50 9.17
CA SER A 70 -2.60 1.80 8.74
C SER A 70 -3.63 1.65 7.62
N HIS A 71 -4.44 2.69 7.45
CA HIS A 71 -5.47 2.78 6.42
C HIS A 71 -5.29 4.06 5.60
N ASP A 72 -5.07 3.94 4.29
CA ASP A 72 -5.06 5.08 3.36
C ASP A 72 -6.48 5.59 3.07
N THR A 73 -6.99 6.32 4.05
CA THR A 73 -8.31 6.95 4.01
C THR A 73 -8.41 7.98 2.88
N ARG A 74 -7.28 8.60 2.50
CA ARG A 74 -7.28 9.63 1.45
C ARG A 74 -7.57 9.00 0.10
N THR A 75 -6.86 7.92 -0.22
CA THR A 75 -7.09 7.19 -1.47
C THR A 75 -8.48 6.56 -1.47
N GLN A 76 -8.92 5.94 -0.36
CA GLN A 76 -10.29 5.40 -0.28
C GLN A 76 -11.34 6.47 -0.54
N ASN A 77 -11.27 7.63 0.14
CA ASN A 77 -12.22 8.72 -0.06
C ASN A 77 -12.26 9.22 -1.51
N PHE A 78 -11.10 9.34 -2.16
CA PHE A 78 -11.06 9.70 -3.58
C PHE A 78 -11.82 8.68 -4.44
N VAL A 79 -11.59 7.38 -4.22
CA VAL A 79 -12.30 6.35 -4.99
C VAL A 79 -13.81 6.39 -4.73
N GLU A 80 -14.21 6.52 -3.47
CA GLU A 80 -15.61 6.54 -3.08
C GLU A 80 -16.37 7.76 -3.59
N LEU A 81 -15.74 8.94 -3.57
CA LEU A 81 -16.41 10.20 -3.89
C LEU A 81 -16.30 10.53 -5.39
N ASP A 82 -15.15 10.26 -6.01
CA ASP A 82 -14.83 10.78 -7.34
C ASP A 82 -14.66 9.68 -8.41
N ALA A 83 -14.37 8.43 -8.02
CA ALA A 83 -13.89 7.42 -8.97
C ALA A 83 -14.62 6.07 -8.94
N GLY A 84 -15.93 6.08 -8.69
CA GLY A 84 -16.79 4.91 -8.88
C GLY A 84 -17.39 4.32 -7.61
N GLY A 85 -17.25 5.00 -6.47
CA GLY A 85 -17.96 4.63 -5.26
C GLY A 85 -17.36 3.43 -4.52
N VAL A 86 -18.10 3.00 -3.50
CA VAL A 86 -17.75 1.88 -2.63
C VAL A 86 -17.57 0.56 -3.39
N GLU A 87 -18.35 0.36 -4.47
CA GLU A 87 -18.22 -0.83 -5.32
C GLU A 87 -16.83 -0.89 -5.99
N LYS A 88 -16.29 0.26 -6.43
CA LYS A 88 -14.95 0.33 -7.01
C LYS A 88 -13.86 0.07 -5.97
N VAL A 89 -14.00 0.59 -4.74
CA VAL A 89 -13.09 0.27 -3.63
C VAL A 89 -13.06 -1.25 -3.40
N SER A 90 -14.23 -1.87 -3.35
CA SER A 90 -14.34 -3.32 -3.15
C SER A 90 -13.67 -4.10 -4.27
N SER A 91 -13.86 -3.72 -5.55
CA SER A 91 -13.18 -4.38 -6.67
C SER A 91 -11.66 -4.21 -6.61
N LEU A 92 -11.16 -3.00 -6.28
CA LEU A 92 -9.71 -2.74 -6.19
C LEU A 92 -9.04 -3.62 -5.13
N MET A 93 -9.73 -3.84 -4.01
CA MET A 93 -9.25 -4.74 -2.96
C MET A 93 -9.32 -6.22 -3.35
N GLN A 94 -10.40 -6.65 -4.03
CA GLN A 94 -10.56 -8.04 -4.46
C GLN A 94 -9.59 -8.43 -5.58
N ASP A 95 -9.35 -7.52 -6.53
CA ASP A 95 -8.43 -7.72 -7.65
C ASP A 95 -6.96 -7.61 -7.23
N GLY A 96 -6.69 -7.14 -6.00
CA GLY A 96 -5.34 -6.90 -5.50
C GLY A 96 -4.61 -5.74 -6.22
N LEU A 97 -5.35 -4.88 -6.91
CA LEU A 97 -4.76 -3.78 -7.67
C LEU A 97 -4.28 -2.64 -6.76
N TYR A 98 -4.90 -2.50 -5.58
CA TYR A 98 -4.48 -1.54 -4.56
C TYR A 98 -4.80 -2.03 -3.15
N HIS A 99 -3.83 -1.88 -2.24
CA HIS A 99 -4.00 -2.20 -0.83
C HIS A 99 -4.18 -0.91 0.01
N PHE A 100 -5.42 -0.60 0.37
CA PHE A 100 -5.74 0.53 1.26
C PHE A 100 -5.26 0.32 2.69
N TYR A 101 -5.09 -0.92 3.10
CA TYR A 101 -4.64 -1.30 4.44
C TYR A 101 -3.28 -1.97 4.35
N THR A 102 -2.34 -1.53 5.17
CA THR A 102 -0.97 -2.06 5.14
C THR A 102 -0.41 -2.22 6.54
N TRP A 103 0.32 -3.31 6.76
CA TRP A 103 1.30 -3.37 7.83
C TRP A 103 2.53 -2.57 7.41
N THR A 104 3.11 -1.81 8.33
CA THR A 104 4.42 -1.18 8.15
C THR A 104 5.27 -1.43 9.39
N VAL A 105 6.44 -2.03 9.18
CA VAL A 105 7.44 -2.24 10.22
C VAL A 105 8.60 -1.26 9.99
N ARG A 106 8.88 -0.45 11.01
CA ARG A 106 10.02 0.45 11.04
C ARG A 106 11.15 -0.18 11.85
N HIS A 107 12.32 -0.31 11.25
CA HIS A 107 13.59 -0.59 11.91
C HIS A 107 14.35 0.71 12.06
N TYR A 108 14.72 1.06 13.30
CA TYR A 108 15.40 2.31 13.61
C TYR A 108 16.35 2.14 14.78
N ARG A 109 17.35 3.00 14.85
CA ARG A 109 18.22 3.15 16.01
C ARG A 109 18.28 4.62 16.41
N GLU A 110 18.24 4.88 17.71
CA GLU A 110 18.26 6.26 18.21
C GLU A 110 19.55 6.95 17.77
N HIS A 111 19.41 8.20 17.30
CA HIS A 111 20.51 9.03 16.80
C HIS A 111 21.22 8.52 15.53
N GLU A 112 20.63 7.54 14.83
CA GLU A 112 21.11 7.10 13.52
C GLU A 112 20.10 7.55 12.44
N PRO A 113 20.55 8.31 11.41
CA PRO A 113 19.67 8.67 10.30
C PRO A 113 19.22 7.46 9.47
N ASN A 114 20.00 6.38 9.49
CA ASN A 114 19.65 5.16 8.79
C ASN A 114 18.44 4.50 9.46
N GLU A 115 17.34 4.41 8.72
CA GLU A 115 16.12 3.70 9.14
C GLU A 115 15.46 3.05 7.94
N THR A 116 14.80 1.91 8.16
CA THR A 116 14.01 1.26 7.11
C THR A 116 12.57 1.11 7.54
N ARG A 117 11.65 1.34 6.60
CA ARG A 117 10.23 1.00 6.72
C ARG A 117 9.90 -0.05 5.67
N ILE A 118 9.39 -1.19 6.09
CA ILE A 118 8.99 -2.29 5.21
C ILE A 118 7.48 -2.44 5.34
N SER A 119 6.78 -2.44 4.20
CA SER A 119 5.33 -2.51 4.14
C SER A 119 4.87 -3.85 3.59
N PHE A 120 3.79 -4.37 4.16
CA PHE A 120 3.16 -5.63 3.77
C PHE A 120 1.66 -5.44 3.55
N THR A 121 1.09 -6.28 2.67
CA THR A 121 -0.36 -6.43 2.52
C THR A 121 -0.95 -7.04 3.80
N PRO A 122 -2.29 -6.96 4.01
CA PRO A 122 -2.93 -7.65 5.13
C PRO A 122 -2.77 -9.18 5.10
N ALA A 123 -2.51 -9.74 3.91
CA ALA A 123 -2.20 -11.15 3.71
C ALA A 123 -0.76 -11.52 4.10
N GLY A 124 0.13 -10.52 4.23
CA GLY A 124 1.54 -10.69 4.58
C GLY A 124 2.50 -10.68 3.38
N ASP A 125 2.04 -10.31 2.20
CA ASP A 125 2.92 -10.19 1.03
C ASP A 125 3.73 -8.89 1.10
N PHE A 126 4.98 -8.94 0.63
CA PHE A 126 5.82 -7.74 0.52
C PHE A 126 5.17 -6.73 -0.42
N TYR A 127 4.94 -5.51 0.07
CA TYR A 127 4.24 -4.46 -0.67
C TYR A 127 5.13 -3.27 -1.05
N GLY A 128 6.22 -3.07 -0.32
CA GLY A 128 7.17 -2.00 -0.61
C GLY A 128 8.10 -1.75 0.57
N PHE A 129 9.05 -0.85 0.37
CA PHE A 129 9.93 -0.41 1.44
C PHE A 129 10.49 0.98 1.16
N LYS A 130 11.00 1.60 2.22
CA LYS A 130 11.81 2.79 2.17
C LYS A 130 12.92 2.71 3.20
N GLU A 131 14.15 2.74 2.74
CA GLU A 131 15.34 2.99 3.55
C GLU A 131 15.74 4.46 3.42
N THR A 132 15.90 5.12 4.55
CA THR A 132 16.48 6.46 4.62
C THR A 132 17.97 6.29 4.90
N LEU A 133 18.85 6.86 4.08
CA LEU A 133 20.29 6.89 4.33
C LEU A 133 20.71 8.27 4.84
N ALA A 134 21.87 8.37 5.49
CA ALA A 134 22.42 9.67 5.85
C ALA A 134 22.86 10.43 4.58
N GLU A 135 22.67 11.75 4.55
CA GLU A 135 23.12 12.60 3.44
C GLU A 135 24.65 12.58 3.27
N THR A 136 25.37 12.35 4.38
CA THR A 136 26.83 12.23 4.40
C THR A 136 27.33 10.81 4.13
N GLU A 137 26.42 9.84 3.98
CA GLU A 137 26.79 8.46 3.67
C GLU A 137 27.32 8.39 2.24
N LYS A 138 28.51 7.83 2.09
CA LYS A 138 29.15 7.69 0.78
C LYS A 138 28.39 6.66 -0.04
N GLY A 139 28.29 6.91 -1.34
CA GLY A 139 27.76 5.96 -2.30
C GLY A 139 28.26 6.29 -3.69
N ALA A 140 27.90 5.47 -4.67
CA ALA A 140 28.27 5.71 -6.05
C ALA A 140 27.62 6.99 -6.61
N ALA A 141 28.24 7.55 -7.64
CA ALA A 141 27.69 8.63 -8.46
C ALA A 141 27.38 8.07 -9.85
N LEU A 142 26.41 7.15 -9.92
CA LEU A 142 26.06 6.46 -11.16
C LEU A 142 25.26 7.36 -12.10
N GLY A 143 25.35 7.08 -13.41
CA GLY A 143 24.44 7.69 -14.38
C GLY A 143 23.03 7.08 -14.29
N ALA A 144 22.02 7.84 -14.71
CA ALA A 144 20.61 7.41 -14.64
C ALA A 144 20.33 6.06 -15.33
N GLY A 145 21.05 5.72 -16.41
CA GLY A 145 20.90 4.44 -17.10
C GLY A 145 21.37 3.24 -16.26
N GLU A 146 22.51 3.37 -15.56
CA GLU A 146 23.04 2.32 -14.69
C GLU A 146 22.16 2.15 -13.45
N ALA A 147 21.77 3.26 -12.82
CA ALA A 147 20.85 3.25 -11.68
C ALA A 147 19.48 2.66 -12.06
N ARG A 148 18.98 2.92 -13.28
CA ARG A 148 17.74 2.32 -13.76
C ARG A 148 17.84 0.80 -13.88
N VAL A 149 18.93 0.28 -14.42
CA VAL A 149 19.16 -1.17 -14.50
C VAL A 149 19.16 -1.79 -13.10
N ILE A 150 19.78 -1.14 -12.11
CA ILE A 150 19.75 -1.60 -10.71
C ILE A 150 18.31 -1.64 -10.18
N ALA A 151 17.54 -0.57 -10.38
CA ALA A 151 16.15 -0.47 -9.95
C ALA A 151 15.26 -1.56 -10.60
N GLU A 152 15.33 -1.71 -11.91
CA GLU A 152 14.50 -2.67 -12.65
C GLU A 152 14.87 -4.11 -12.34
N ASN A 153 16.17 -4.43 -12.16
CA ASN A 153 16.61 -5.74 -11.73
C ASN A 153 16.11 -6.09 -10.32
N PHE A 154 16.09 -5.11 -9.41
CA PHE A 154 15.52 -5.32 -8.08
C PHE A 154 14.04 -5.70 -8.18
N VAL A 155 13.25 -4.96 -8.96
CA VAL A 155 11.82 -5.27 -9.14
C VAL A 155 11.61 -6.66 -9.73
N GLN A 156 12.39 -7.04 -10.75
CA GLN A 156 12.28 -8.35 -11.40
C GLN A 156 12.68 -9.53 -10.49
N ASN A 157 13.65 -9.34 -9.59
CA ASN A 157 14.18 -10.42 -8.76
C ASN A 157 13.51 -10.53 -7.39
N GLU A 158 13.05 -9.41 -6.83
CA GLU A 158 12.55 -9.32 -5.45
C GLU A 158 11.02 -9.17 -5.38
N THR A 159 10.34 -8.94 -6.50
CA THR A 159 8.89 -8.71 -6.53
C THR A 159 8.21 -9.49 -7.65
N SER A 160 6.88 -9.57 -7.59
CA SER A 160 6.03 -10.11 -8.66
C SER A 160 5.55 -9.05 -9.65
N ILE A 161 6.04 -7.80 -9.55
CA ILE A 161 5.59 -6.68 -10.37
C ILE A 161 6.09 -6.85 -11.80
N GLN A 162 5.17 -6.82 -12.76
CA GLN A 162 5.48 -6.88 -14.19
C GLN A 162 5.72 -5.47 -14.72
N LEU A 163 6.98 -5.04 -14.79
CA LEU A 163 7.35 -3.72 -15.31
C LEU A 163 6.86 -3.43 -16.74
N SER A 164 6.60 -4.48 -17.55
CA SER A 164 6.02 -4.35 -18.90
C SER A 164 4.60 -3.77 -18.92
N GLU A 165 3.91 -3.75 -17.77
CA GLU A 165 2.59 -3.13 -17.62
C GLU A 165 2.67 -1.62 -17.32
N PHE A 166 3.89 -1.11 -17.13
CA PHE A 166 4.15 0.28 -16.78
C PHE A 166 4.94 1.01 -17.86
N GLU A 167 4.72 2.32 -17.95
CA GLU A 167 5.50 3.26 -18.76
C GLU A 167 6.31 4.19 -17.86
N ALA A 168 7.55 4.49 -18.22
CA ALA A 168 8.35 5.46 -17.49
C ALA A 168 7.86 6.88 -17.78
N ILE A 169 7.47 7.62 -16.74
CA ILE A 169 6.93 8.98 -16.86
C ILE A 169 7.84 10.05 -16.27
N GLU A 170 8.71 9.68 -15.33
CA GLU A 170 9.62 10.63 -14.68
C GLU A 170 10.97 9.98 -14.38
N THR A 171 12.02 10.78 -14.49
CA THR A 171 13.36 10.46 -14.02
C THR A 171 13.97 11.74 -13.48
N SER A 172 14.44 11.68 -12.24
CA SER A 172 15.10 12.78 -11.56
C SER A 172 16.27 12.27 -10.76
N GLU A 173 17.23 13.15 -10.47
CA GLU A 173 18.42 12.84 -9.71
C GLU A 173 18.69 13.94 -8.68
N GLU A 174 19.30 13.57 -7.57
CA GLU A 174 19.74 14.48 -6.53
C GLU A 174 21.18 14.15 -6.15
N VAL A 175 22.03 15.18 -6.13
CA VAL A 175 23.42 15.05 -5.69
C VAL A 175 23.51 15.37 -4.21
N MET A 176 23.87 14.38 -3.42
CA MET A 176 23.98 14.49 -1.97
C MET A 176 25.29 15.19 -1.57
N PRO A 177 25.40 15.74 -0.34
CA PRO A 177 26.64 16.30 0.19
C PRO A 177 27.83 15.34 0.18
N SER A 178 27.58 14.03 0.19
CA SER A 178 28.60 12.98 0.07
C SER A 178 29.09 12.73 -1.36
N GLU A 179 28.60 13.49 -2.35
CA GLU A 179 28.79 13.28 -3.78
C GLU A 179 28.09 12.03 -4.34
N ARG A 180 27.36 11.29 -3.50
CA ARG A 180 26.43 10.23 -3.92
C ARG A 180 25.31 10.82 -4.76
N ILE A 181 24.89 10.13 -5.82
CA ILE A 181 23.73 10.54 -6.63
C ILE A 181 22.57 9.58 -6.35
N ASP A 182 21.43 10.16 -5.95
CA ASP A 182 20.20 9.44 -5.69
C ASP A 182 19.25 9.65 -6.87
N HIS A 183 18.91 8.57 -7.57
CA HIS A 183 18.02 8.57 -8.73
C HIS A 183 16.61 8.16 -8.33
N THR A 184 15.62 8.92 -8.78
CA THR A 184 14.20 8.59 -8.67
C THR A 184 13.62 8.27 -10.04
N PHE A 185 12.98 7.11 -10.15
CA PHE A 185 12.25 6.68 -11.34
C PHE A 185 10.77 6.51 -10.98
N VAL A 186 9.89 7.11 -11.78
CA VAL A 186 8.44 6.94 -11.62
C VAL A 186 7.89 6.30 -12.89
N TYR A 187 7.21 5.18 -12.69
CA TYR A 187 6.50 4.46 -13.73
C TYR A 187 4.99 4.55 -13.49
N GLN A 188 4.21 4.59 -14.56
CA GLN A 188 2.76 4.65 -14.53
C GLN A 188 2.16 3.41 -15.16
N ARG A 189 1.16 2.80 -14.53
CA ARG A 189 0.48 1.63 -15.11
C ARG A 189 -0.34 2.04 -16.33
N THR A 190 -0.30 1.23 -17.38
CA THR A 190 -0.79 1.62 -18.71
C THR A 190 -2.27 1.29 -18.97
N LYS A 191 -2.80 0.21 -18.38
CA LYS A 191 -4.15 -0.28 -18.69
C LYS A 191 -5.21 0.13 -17.67
N GLU A 192 -4.82 0.31 -16.43
CA GLU A 192 -5.72 0.58 -15.32
C GLU A 192 -5.55 1.99 -14.80
N GLN A 193 -6.68 2.64 -14.54
CA GLN A 193 -6.77 3.93 -13.87
C GLN A 193 -8.00 3.94 -12.96
N ILE A 194 -8.02 4.87 -12.00
CA ILE A 194 -9.15 5.06 -11.08
C ILE A 194 -9.67 6.48 -11.24
N GLY A 195 -10.74 6.65 -12.02
CA GLY A 195 -11.21 7.99 -12.40
C GLY A 195 -10.12 8.72 -13.17
N ASP A 196 -9.73 9.90 -12.68
CA ASP A 196 -8.60 10.69 -13.20
C ASP A 196 -7.25 10.35 -12.50
N GLY A 197 -7.25 9.36 -11.61
CA GLY A 197 -6.07 8.90 -10.87
C GLY A 197 -5.33 7.77 -11.56
N PHE A 198 -4.00 7.82 -11.53
CA PHE A 198 -3.11 6.82 -12.12
C PHE A 198 -2.37 6.02 -11.05
N PHE A 199 -2.18 4.72 -11.28
CA PHE A 199 -1.29 3.90 -10.47
C PHE A 199 0.15 4.18 -10.85
N ARG A 200 0.98 4.48 -9.85
CA ARG A 200 2.40 4.77 -10.06
C ARG A 200 3.26 3.89 -9.18
N LEU A 201 4.35 3.43 -9.76
CA LEU A 201 5.43 2.74 -9.09
C LEU A 201 6.61 3.71 -8.99
N LYS A 202 7.05 4.00 -7.78
CA LYS A 202 8.25 4.81 -7.52
C LYS A 202 9.39 3.89 -7.10
N LEU A 203 10.52 4.03 -7.78
CA LEU A 203 11.79 3.41 -7.42
C LEU A 203 12.81 4.49 -7.09
N VAL A 204 13.56 4.32 -6.02
CA VAL A 204 14.71 5.18 -5.69
C VAL A 204 15.96 4.32 -5.56
N VAL A 205 17.03 4.78 -6.19
CA VAL A 205 18.37 4.20 -6.08
C VAL A 205 19.30 5.24 -5.51
N SER A 206 19.77 5.03 -4.29
CA SER A 206 20.76 5.89 -3.65
C SER A 206 22.16 5.35 -3.92
N GLY A 207 22.90 6.00 -4.82
CA GLY A 207 24.16 5.50 -5.36
C GLY A 207 23.97 4.22 -6.17
N ASP A 208 24.31 3.07 -5.58
CA ASP A 208 24.23 1.73 -6.16
C ASP A 208 23.25 0.80 -5.42
N LYS A 209 22.46 1.34 -4.49
CA LYS A 209 21.50 0.59 -3.67
C LYS A 209 20.07 1.05 -3.92
N VAL A 210 19.14 0.11 -4.11
CA VAL A 210 17.71 0.44 -4.12
C VAL A 210 17.25 0.76 -2.69
N THR A 211 16.72 1.96 -2.50
CA THR A 211 16.31 2.48 -1.19
C THR A 211 14.81 2.76 -1.10
N GLU A 212 14.07 2.77 -2.20
CA GLU A 212 12.60 2.90 -2.14
C GLU A 212 11.94 2.08 -3.25
N LEU A 213 10.88 1.36 -2.88
CA LEU A 213 9.88 0.76 -3.75
C LEU A 213 8.51 1.10 -3.17
N LYS A 214 7.71 1.86 -3.91
CA LYS A 214 6.38 2.31 -3.46
C LYS A 214 5.36 2.37 -4.59
#